data_AF-A0A3M1KNQ4-F1
#
_entry.id   AF-A0A3M1KNQ4-F1
#
_cell.length_a   1.000
_cell.length_b   1.000
_cell.length_c   1.000
_cell.angle_alpha   90.00
_cell.angle_beta   90.00
_cell.angle_gamma   90.00
#
_symmetry.space_group_name_H-M   'P 1'
#
loop_
_entity.id
_entity.type
_entity.pdbx_description
1 polymer ?
#
loop_
_entity_poly.entity_id
_entity_poly.type
_entity_poly.pdbx_seq_one_letter_code
_entity_poly.pdbx_strand_id
1 'polypeptide(L)'
;MAGSHDYVALEWVRGELDDTLKQAQQALEAYADNMEDSSRLRFCLNYLHQVHGTLQMVEFYGAALLAEEMEKLADAMLQGEVAHPEECIEVLMRGILQLPNYL
;
A
#
# COMPACT_ATOMS: atom_id res chain seq x y z
N MET A 1 18.26 19.51 23.39
CA MET A 1 18.16 19.87 21.95
C MET A 1 18.06 18.59 21.13
N ALA A 2 16.99 17.81 21.30
CA ALA A 2 16.80 16.52 20.62
C ALA A 2 15.62 16.52 19.63
N GLY A 3 14.69 17.49 19.71
CA GLY A 3 13.43 17.46 18.95
C GLY A 3 13.50 17.81 17.45
N SER A 4 14.66 18.19 16.90
CA SER A 4 14.77 18.52 15.47
C SER A 4 15.13 17.32 14.59
N HIS A 5 15.82 16.32 15.14
CA HIS A 5 16.28 15.17 14.37
C HIS A 5 15.17 14.13 14.17
N ASP A 6 14.33 13.92 15.19
CA ASP A 6 13.18 13.01 15.12
C ASP A 6 12.15 13.50 14.09
N TYR A 7 11.94 14.82 14.00
CA TYR A 7 11.03 15.43 13.03
C TYR A 7 11.52 15.22 11.57
N VAL A 8 12.82 15.43 11.33
CA VAL A 8 13.42 15.23 9.99
C VAL A 8 13.39 13.75 9.59
N ALA A 9 13.60 12.83 10.53
CA ALA A 9 13.51 11.39 10.27
C ALA A 9 12.08 10.97 9.89
N LEU A 10 11.07 11.49 10.59
CA LEU A 10 9.66 11.23 10.29
C LEU A 10 9.22 11.83 8.94
N GLU A 11 9.66 13.05 8.62
CA GLU A 11 9.38 13.66 7.31
C GLU A 11 10.00 12.85 6.16
N TRP A 12 11.21 12.31 6.36
CA TRP A 12 11.84 11.45 5.37
C TRP A 12 11.08 10.13 5.19
N VAL A 13 10.69 9.46 6.29
CA VAL A 13 9.90 8.22 6.23
C VAL A 13 8.58 8.45 5.50
N ARG A 14 7.92 9.60 5.75
CA ARG A 14 6.69 9.95 5.04
C ARG A 14 6.91 10.08 3.54
N GLY A 15 7.98 10.75 3.11
CA GLY A 15 8.30 10.87 1.68
C GLY A 15 8.50 9.52 0.99
N GLU A 16 9.25 8.60 1.61
CA GLU A 16 9.47 7.24 1.07
C GLU A 16 8.17 6.43 1.02
N LEU A 17 7.31 6.56 2.03
CA LEU A 17 5.99 5.93 2.07
C LEU A 17 5.09 6.46 0.95
N ASP A 18 5.06 7.77 0.74
CA ASP A 18 4.27 8.40 -0.32
C ASP A 18 4.72 7.93 -1.71
N ASP A 19 6.03 7.85 -1.96
CA ASP A 19 6.58 7.34 -3.22
C ASP A 19 6.23 5.86 -3.43
N THR A 20 6.32 5.04 -2.39
CA THR A 20 5.97 3.61 -2.46
C THR A 20 4.47 3.41 -2.69
N LEU A 21 3.62 4.21 -2.04
CA LEU A 21 2.17 4.17 -2.24
C LEU A 21 1.78 4.59 -3.66
N LYS A 22 2.46 5.58 -4.23
CA LYS A 22 2.28 5.97 -5.61
C LYS A 22 2.65 4.85 -6.59
N GLN A 23 3.70 4.09 -6.29
CA GLN A 23 4.06 2.90 -7.07
C GLN A 23 3.00 1.80 -6.95
N ALA A 24 2.45 1.58 -5.75
CA ALA A 24 1.34 0.65 -5.53
C ALA A 24 0.09 1.05 -6.33
N GLN A 25 -0.25 2.34 -6.34
CA GLN A 25 -1.33 2.92 -7.13
C GLN A 25 -1.14 2.65 -8.62
N GLN A 26 0.01 3.03 -9.18
CA GLN A 26 0.29 2.86 -10.62
C GLN A 26 0.28 1.38 -11.04
N ALA A 27 0.78 0.49 -10.19
CA ALA A 27 0.73 -0.94 -10.43
C ALA A 27 -0.70 -1.47 -10.44
N LEU A 28 -1.56 -0.99 -9.54
CA LEU A 28 -2.98 -1.37 -9.50
C LEU A 28 -3.77 -0.80 -10.68
N GLU A 29 -3.51 0.44 -11.09
CA GLU A 29 -4.11 1.05 -12.30
C GLU A 29 -3.74 0.23 -13.55
N ALA A 30 -2.47 -0.13 -13.70
CA ALA A 30 -2.03 -0.97 -14.82
C ALA A 30 -2.65 -2.38 -14.81
N TYR A 31 -2.93 -2.94 -13.62
CA TYR A 31 -3.67 -4.20 -13.50
C TYR A 31 -5.15 -4.04 -13.88
N ALA A 32 -5.79 -2.93 -13.50
CA ALA A 32 -7.16 -2.63 -13.85
C ALA A 32 -7.34 -2.47 -15.38
N ASP A 33 -6.34 -1.90 -16.06
CA ASP A 33 -6.33 -1.77 -17.52
C ASP A 33 -6.18 -3.12 -18.24
N ASN A 34 -5.47 -4.09 -17.64
CA ASN A 34 -5.28 -5.43 -18.19
C ASN A 34 -5.14 -6.50 -17.08
N MET A 35 -6.27 -7.10 -16.70
CA MET A 35 -6.34 -8.07 -15.62
C MET A 35 -5.69 -9.42 -15.94
N GLU A 36 -5.32 -9.69 -17.19
CA GLU A 36 -4.55 -10.88 -17.58
C GLU A 36 -3.08 -10.76 -17.14
N ASP A 37 -2.56 -9.54 -16.98
CA ASP A 37 -1.19 -9.28 -16.53
C ASP A 37 -1.09 -9.27 -14.99
N SER A 38 -1.19 -10.45 -14.39
CA SER A 38 -1.05 -10.65 -12.93
C SER A 38 0.28 -10.14 -12.34
N SER A 39 1.29 -9.86 -13.17
CA SER A 39 2.56 -9.28 -12.70
C SER A 39 2.36 -7.89 -12.12
N ARG A 40 1.40 -7.11 -12.63
CA ARG A 40 1.04 -5.78 -12.14
C ARG A 40 0.48 -5.83 -10.73
N LEU A 41 -0.47 -6.73 -10.49
CA LEU A 41 -1.00 -6.95 -9.14
C LEU A 41 0.07 -7.47 -8.17
N ARG A 42 1.02 -8.27 -8.66
CA ARG A 42 2.17 -8.73 -7.85
C ARG A 42 3.12 -7.59 -7.47
N PHE A 43 3.35 -6.63 -8.36
CA PHE A 43 4.07 -5.41 -8.00
C PHE A 43 3.31 -4.61 -6.95
N CYS A 44 1.99 -4.42 -7.13
CA CYS A 44 1.14 -3.74 -6.14
C CYS A 44 1.26 -4.39 -4.75
N LEU A 45 1.11 -5.71 -4.67
CA LEU A 45 1.29 -6.48 -3.42
C LEU A 45 2.66 -6.22 -2.78
N ASN A 46 3.74 -6.28 -3.56
CA ASN A 46 5.09 -6.05 -3.04
C ASN A 46 5.30 -4.62 -2.50
N TYR A 47 4.66 -3.62 -3.10
CA TYR A 47 4.71 -2.25 -2.58
C TYR A 47 3.90 -2.10 -1.30
N LEU A 48 2.71 -2.71 -1.22
CA LEU A 48 1.89 -2.73 0.00
C LEU A 48 2.61 -3.42 1.17
N HIS A 49 3.31 -4.53 0.89
CA HIS A 49 4.16 -5.21 1.87
C HIS A 49 5.27 -4.29 2.42
N GLN A 50 5.93 -3.52 1.55
CA GLN A 50 6.96 -2.55 1.96
C GLN A 50 6.40 -1.41 2.81
N VAL A 51 5.24 -0.88 2.42
CA VAL A 51 4.51 0.14 3.20
C VAL A 51 4.16 -0.41 4.58
N HIS A 52 3.56 -1.60 4.64
CA HIS A 52 3.22 -2.25 5.90
C HIS A 52 4.45 -2.46 6.80
N GLY A 53 5.53 -3.05 6.27
CA GLY A 53 6.78 -3.26 7.00
C GLY A 53 7.39 -1.96 7.53
N THR A 54 7.36 -0.90 6.72
CA THR A 54 7.85 0.42 7.13
C THR A 54 7.03 1.00 8.28
N LEU A 55 5.69 0.96 8.17
CA LEU A 55 4.79 1.44 9.22
C LEU A 55 4.92 0.66 10.54
N GLN A 56 5.18 -0.65 10.46
CA GLN A 56 5.52 -1.47 11.63
C GLN A 56 6.82 -1.02 12.29
N MET A 57 7.88 -0.79 11.50
CA MET A 57 9.19 -0.36 12.01
C MET A 57 9.14 1.02 12.70
N VAL A 58 8.29 1.93 12.23
CA VAL A 58 8.12 3.26 12.84
C VAL A 58 6.95 3.34 13.84
N GLU A 59 6.34 2.21 14.18
CA GLU A 59 5.29 2.09 15.20
C GLU A 59 3.98 2.85 14.88
N PHE A 60 3.69 3.10 13.60
CA PHE A 60 2.42 3.67 13.14
C PHE A 60 1.35 2.56 13.00
N TYR A 61 1.01 1.92 14.11
CA TYR A 61 0.23 0.68 14.11
C TYR A 61 -1.17 0.79 13.48
N GLY A 62 -1.83 1.95 13.58
CA GLY A 62 -3.14 2.16 12.96
C GLY A 62 -3.08 2.15 11.43
N ALA A 63 -2.08 2.83 10.87
CA ALA A 63 -1.83 2.81 9.43
C ALA A 63 -1.31 1.43 8.98
N ALA A 64 -0.48 0.77 9.81
CA ALA A 64 0.04 -0.55 9.54
C ALA A 64 -1.08 -1.61 9.40
N LEU A 65 -2.11 -1.55 10.26
CA LEU A 65 -3.30 -2.40 10.15
C LEU A 65 -4.03 -2.23 8.82
N LEU A 66 -4.23 -0.98 8.37
CA LEU A 66 -4.86 -0.73 7.07
C LEU A 66 -3.99 -1.28 5.92
N ALA A 67 -2.67 -1.07 5.99
CA ALA A 67 -1.73 -1.60 4.99
C ALA A 67 -1.72 -3.13 4.95
N GLU A 68 -1.80 -3.80 6.11
CA GLU A 68 -1.89 -5.25 6.22
C GLU A 68 -3.17 -5.80 5.56
N GLU A 69 -4.33 -5.15 5.78
CA GLU A 69 -5.58 -5.58 5.14
C GLU A 69 -5.56 -5.37 3.62
N MET A 70 -4.92 -4.30 3.14
CA MET A 70 -4.68 -4.09 1.71
C MET A 70 -3.76 -5.18 1.11
N GLU A 71 -2.72 -5.56 1.83
CA GLU A 71 -1.80 -6.64 1.44
C GLU A 71 -2.55 -7.98 1.31
N LYS A 72 -3.38 -8.32 2.30
CA LYS A 72 -4.21 -9.54 2.28
C LYS A 72 -5.20 -9.54 1.11
N LEU A 73 -5.84 -8.41 0.82
CA LEU A 73 -6.76 -8.30 -0.31
C LEU A 73 -6.02 -8.50 -1.64
N ALA A 74 -4.87 -7.87 -1.82
CA ALA A 74 -4.06 -8.00 -3.04
C ALA A 74 -3.56 -9.45 -3.25
N ASP A 75 -3.17 -10.14 -2.17
CA ASP A 75 -2.79 -11.56 -2.24
C ASP A 75 -3.99 -12.46 -2.59
N ALA A 76 -5.14 -12.28 -1.93
CA ALA A 76 -6.37 -13.03 -2.25
C ALA A 76 -6.80 -12.84 -3.71
N MET A 77 -6.65 -11.62 -4.24
CA MET A 77 -6.87 -11.34 -5.67
C MET A 77 -5.89 -12.10 -6.56
N LEU A 78 -4.60 -12.16 -6.21
CA LEU A 78 -3.58 -12.92 -6.95
C LEU A 78 -3.83 -14.43 -6.94
N GLN A 79 -4.34 -14.97 -5.83
CA GLN A 79 -4.69 -16.39 -5.72
C GLN A 79 -6.01 -16.74 -6.42
N GLY A 80 -6.77 -15.74 -6.89
CA GLY A 80 -8.09 -15.94 -7.48
C GLY A 80 -9.16 -16.35 -6.46
N GLU A 81 -8.97 -15.98 -5.19
CA GLU A 81 -9.86 -16.34 -4.07
C GLU A 81 -11.00 -15.31 -3.85
N VAL A 82 -11.03 -14.25 -4.66
CA VAL A 82 -12.06 -13.21 -4.60
C VAL A 82 -13.21 -13.46 -5.58
N ALA A 83 -14.44 -13.18 -5.15
CA ALA A 83 -15.63 -13.35 -5.99
C ALA A 83 -15.81 -12.21 -7.01
N HIS A 84 -15.38 -11.00 -6.68
CA HIS A 84 -15.59 -9.78 -7.48
C HIS A 84 -14.29 -8.97 -7.64
N PRO A 85 -13.36 -9.39 -8.53
CA PRO A 85 -12.05 -8.74 -8.68
C PRO A 85 -12.13 -7.24 -8.98
N GLU A 86 -13.08 -6.79 -9.81
CA GLU A 86 -13.26 -5.38 -10.15
C GLU A 86 -13.62 -4.54 -8.91
N GLU A 87 -14.55 -5.02 -8.08
CA GLU A 87 -14.89 -4.37 -6.80
C GLU A 87 -13.69 -4.35 -5.85
N CYS A 88 -12.90 -5.43 -5.82
CA CYS A 88 -11.68 -5.49 -5.01
C CYS A 88 -10.64 -4.46 -5.47
N ILE A 89 -10.47 -4.25 -6.78
CA ILE A 89 -9.60 -3.20 -7.34
C ILE A 89 -10.06 -1.83 -6.84
N GLU A 90 -11.36 -1.52 -6.92
CA GLU A 90 -11.88 -0.23 -6.45
C GLU A 90 -11.64 -0.01 -4.96
N VAL A 91 -11.90 -1.02 -4.13
CA VAL A 91 -11.70 -0.96 -2.68
C VAL A 91 -10.22 -0.79 -2.35
N LEU A 92 -9.34 -1.57 -3.00
CA LEU A 92 -7.91 -1.49 -2.82
C LEU A 92 -7.36 -0.11 -3.23
N MET A 93 -7.84 0.44 -4.34
CA MET A 93 -7.48 1.79 -4.79
C MET A 93 -7.89 2.85 -3.76
N ARG A 94 -9.12 2.77 -3.23
CA ARG A 94 -9.56 3.68 -2.16
C ARG A 94 -8.69 3.55 -0.90
N GLY A 95 -8.30 2.33 -0.54
CA GLY A 95 -7.37 2.09 0.57
C GLY A 95 -6.03 2.79 0.35
N ILE A 96 -5.43 2.62 -0.83
CA ILE A 96 -4.14 3.23 -1.19
C ILE A 96 -4.23 4.77 -1.12
N LEU A 97 -5.29 5.37 -1.66
CA LEU A 97 -5.49 6.82 -1.65
C LEU A 97 -5.80 7.38 -0.25
N GLN A 98 -6.37 6.56 0.64
CA GLN A 98 -6.75 7.00 1.98
C GLN A 98 -5.61 6.81 3.00
N LEU A 99 -4.70 5.84 2.79
CA LEU A 99 -3.63 5.55 3.74
C LEU A 99 -2.76 6.77 4.12
N PRO A 100 -2.37 7.68 3.19
CA PRO A 100 -1.61 8.88 3.54
C PRO A 100 -2.27 9.78 4.59
N ASN A 101 -3.61 9.76 4.70
CA ASN A 101 -4.33 10.56 5.68
C ASN A 101 -4.16 10.05 7.13
N TYR A 102 -3.56 8.88 7.32
CA TYR A 102 -3.23 8.30 8.63
C TYR A 102 -1.79 8.58 9.08
N LEU A 103 -0.98 9.25 8.24
CA LEU A 103 0.46 9.51 8.46
C LEU A 103 0.73 10.92 9.00
#